data_AF-R4Z1K6-F1
#
_entry.id   AF-R4Z1K6-F1
#
_cell.length_a   1.000
_cell.length_b   1.000
_cell.length_c   1.000
_cell.angle_alpha   90.00
_cell.angle_beta   90.00
_cell.angle_gamma   90.00
#
_symmetry.space_group_name_H-M   'P 1'
#
loop_
_entity.id
_entity.type
_entity.pdbx_description
1 polymer ?
#
loop_
_entity_poly.entity_id
_entity_poly.type
_entity_poly.pdbx_seq_one_letter_code
_entity_poly.pdbx_strand_id
1 'polypeptide(L)'
;MHPPEAVHPDFDQTDPSRLGLYADLIAELDHRVGQIMDCLDEAGVADDTLLVFSSDNGGLIDTVPQGCSSGPFRGGFFTPRWDGSTRTAAMVRYPGTVPEGVVTQQMLSAHD
;
A
#
# COMPACT_ATOMS: atom_id res chain seq x y z
N MET A 1 10.46 -10.86 -10.96
CA MET A 1 9.06 -10.65 -10.54
C MET A 1 9.13 -10.66 -9.03
N HIS A 2 8.60 -9.66 -8.31
CA HIS A 2 8.70 -9.58 -6.85
C HIS A 2 7.41 -10.11 -6.20
N PRO A 3 7.13 -11.44 -6.20
CA PRO A 3 6.26 -11.96 -5.17
C PRO A 3 7.01 -11.76 -3.85
N PRO A 4 6.30 -11.55 -2.75
CA PRO A 4 7.00 -11.41 -1.50
C PRO A 4 7.69 -12.72 -1.14
N GLU A 5 8.97 -12.62 -0.81
CA GLU A 5 9.84 -13.79 -0.63
C GLU A 5 9.83 -14.28 0.81
N ALA A 6 9.57 -13.40 1.78
CA ALA A 6 9.48 -13.71 3.19
C ALA A 6 8.84 -12.53 3.95
N VAL A 7 8.18 -12.83 5.06
CA VAL A 7 7.73 -11.88 6.08
C VAL A 7 8.65 -12.00 7.30
N HIS A 8 8.80 -10.94 8.10
CA HIS A 8 9.52 -11.05 9.36
C HIS A 8 8.84 -12.06 10.30
N PRO A 9 9.59 -12.88 11.08
CA PRO A 9 9.02 -13.93 11.93
C PRO A 9 7.94 -13.47 12.91
N ASP A 10 8.02 -12.22 13.38
CA ASP A 10 7.01 -11.64 14.29
C ASP A 10 5.61 -11.51 13.65
N PHE A 11 5.53 -11.53 12.31
CA PHE A 11 4.30 -11.38 11.54
C PHE A 11 3.90 -12.67 10.81
N ASP A 12 4.74 -13.72 10.87
CA ASP A 12 4.44 -15.02 10.25
C ASP A 12 3.30 -15.71 11.00
N GLN A 13 2.08 -15.48 10.52
CA GLN A 13 0.86 -16.13 11.00
C GLN A 13 0.26 -17.03 9.91
N THR A 14 1.05 -17.34 8.87
CA THR A 14 0.66 -17.91 7.57
C THR A 14 -0.56 -18.81 7.61
N ASP A 15 -1.74 -18.17 7.55
CA ASP A 15 -3.03 -18.82 7.55
C ASP A 15 -3.65 -18.68 6.15
N PRO A 16 -3.78 -19.77 5.38
CA PRO A 16 -4.38 -19.73 4.05
C PRO A 16 -5.82 -19.19 4.04
N SER A 17 -6.54 -19.26 5.16
CA SER A 17 -7.89 -18.68 5.30
C SER A 17 -7.87 -17.14 5.36
N ARG A 18 -6.70 -16.54 5.60
CA ARG A 18 -6.48 -15.10 5.70
C ARG A 18 -5.65 -14.54 4.54
N LEU A 19 -5.63 -15.19 3.37
CA LEU A 19 -4.75 -14.86 2.23
C LEU A 19 -3.27 -15.23 2.45
N GLY A 20 -2.96 -16.02 3.48
CA GLY A 20 -1.62 -16.54 3.75
C GLY A 20 -0.56 -15.44 3.84
N LEU A 21 0.63 -15.73 3.29
CA LEU A 21 1.80 -14.87 3.37
C LEU A 21 1.53 -13.42 2.94
N TYR A 22 0.65 -13.20 1.95
CA TYR A 22 0.35 -11.84 1.49
C TYR A 22 -0.24 -10.96 2.58
N ALA A 23 -1.20 -11.47 3.36
CA ALA A 23 -1.79 -10.69 4.44
C ALA A 23 -0.78 -10.40 5.54
N ASP A 24 0.13 -11.33 5.84
CA ASP A 24 1.17 -11.15 6.83
C ASP A 24 2.12 -10.00 6.43
N LEU A 25 2.41 -9.85 5.14
CA LEU A 25 3.24 -8.75 4.65
C LEU A 25 2.52 -7.41 4.61
N ILE A 26 1.22 -7.43 4.32
CA ILE A 26 0.41 -6.20 4.42
C ILE A 26 0.35 -5.76 5.88
N ALA A 27 0.23 -6.69 6.84
CA ALA A 27 0.28 -6.39 8.26
C ALA A 27 1.67 -5.89 8.70
N GLU A 28 2.75 -6.50 8.20
CA GLU A 28 4.10 -6.00 8.45
C GLU A 28 4.28 -4.59 7.87
N LEU A 29 3.90 -4.36 6.60
CA LEU A 29 3.99 -3.05 5.95
C LEU A 29 3.26 -1.96 6.75
N ASP A 30 2.02 -2.22 7.14
CA ASP A 30 1.22 -1.31 7.96
C ASP A 30 1.91 -1.00 9.30
N HIS A 31 2.42 -2.03 9.98
CA HIS A 31 3.18 -1.85 11.22
C HIS A 31 4.43 -1.00 11.01
N ARG A 32 5.24 -1.26 9.97
CA ARG A 32 6.45 -0.49 9.68
C ARG A 32 6.14 0.97 9.35
N VAL A 33 5.05 1.23 8.63
CA VAL A 33 4.56 2.61 8.38
C VAL A 33 4.19 3.27 9.70
N GLY A 34 3.53 2.55 10.61
CA GLY A 34 3.27 3.01 11.98
C GLY A 34 4.55 3.42 12.72
N GLN A 35 5.61 2.61 12.66
CA GLN A 35 6.89 2.97 13.28
C GLN A 35 7.50 4.26 12.70
N ILE A 36 7.34 4.50 11.39
CA ILE A 36 7.78 5.75 10.77
C ILE A 36 6.98 6.94 11.32
N MET A 37 5.67 6.78 11.47
CA MET A 37 4.80 7.80 12.08
C MET A 37 5.20 8.11 13.52
N ASP A 38 5.42 7.08 14.33
CA ASP A 38 5.88 7.23 15.72
C ASP A 38 7.21 8.01 15.77
N CYS A 39 8.16 7.71 14.87
CA CYS A 39 9.43 8.45 14.79
C CYS A 39 9.22 9.94 14.46
N LEU A 40 8.28 10.26 13.57
CA LEU A 40 7.98 11.65 13.20
C LEU A 40 7.35 12.42 14.37
N ASP A 41 6.47 11.76 15.13
CA ASP A 41 5.83 12.31 16.33
C ASP A 41 6.86 12.54 17.44
N GLU A 42 7.72 11.54 17.72
CA GLU A 42 8.80 11.64 18.72
C GLU A 42 9.81 12.75 18.38
N ALA A 43 10.11 12.93 17.09
CA ALA A 43 10.97 14.01 16.62
C ALA A 43 10.30 15.40 16.64
N GLY A 44 8.98 15.47 16.85
CA GLY A 44 8.22 16.72 16.88
C GLY A 44 8.08 17.40 15.51
N VAL A 45 8.20 16.64 14.42
CA VAL A 45 8.16 17.16 13.04
C VAL A 45 6.96 16.64 12.23
N ALA A 46 6.09 15.83 12.84
CA ALA A 46 4.96 15.20 12.15
C ALA A 46 3.95 16.19 11.53
N ASP A 47 3.82 17.40 12.09
CA ASP A 47 2.94 18.46 11.58
C ASP A 47 3.55 19.24 10.41
N ASP A 48 4.88 19.24 10.29
CA ASP A 48 5.65 19.89 9.20
C ASP A 48 6.19 18.86 8.19
N THR A 49 5.61 17.66 8.16
CA THR A 49 6.00 16.58 7.25
C THR A 49 4.84 16.21 6.33
N LEU A 50 5.07 16.35 5.02
CA LEU A 50 4.20 15.79 3.99
C LEU A 50 4.48 14.29 3.85
N LEU A 51 3.47 13.47 4.15
CA LEU A 51 3.53 12.03 3.90
C LEU A 51 2.69 11.69 2.67
N VAL A 52 3.30 10.95 1.75
CA VAL A 52 2.64 10.36 0.59
C VAL A 52 2.85 8.84 0.65
N PHE A 53 1.76 8.10 0.70
CA PHE A 53 1.76 6.64 0.58
C PHE A 53 1.18 6.27 -0.78
N SER A 54 1.90 5.46 -1.56
CA SER A 54 1.44 4.98 -2.86
C SER A 54 2.09 3.64 -3.21
N SER A 55 1.55 2.94 -4.21
CA SER A 55 2.19 1.78 -4.85
C SER A 55 2.69 2.15 -6.24
N ASP A 56 3.78 1.54 -6.67
CA ASP A 56 4.41 1.76 -7.98
C ASP A 56 3.62 1.11 -9.13
N ASN A 57 2.90 0.03 -8.84
CA ASN A 57 2.06 -0.69 -9.79
C ASN A 57 0.91 -1.45 -9.11
N GLY A 58 0.02 -2.00 -9.95
CA GLY A 58 -1.07 -2.87 -9.51
C GLY A 58 -0.66 -4.33 -9.28
N GLY A 59 -1.49 -5.09 -8.58
CA GLY A 59 -1.16 -6.42 -8.06
C GLY A 59 -0.84 -7.52 -9.09
N LEU A 60 -0.06 -8.52 -8.67
CA LEU A 60 0.16 -9.78 -9.39
C LEU A 60 -1.02 -10.75 -9.18
N ILE A 61 -2.17 -10.47 -9.78
CA ILE A 61 -3.40 -11.27 -9.59
C ILE A 61 -3.43 -12.59 -10.37
N ASP A 62 -2.69 -12.70 -11.48
CA ASP A 62 -2.76 -13.86 -12.39
C ASP A 62 -1.72 -14.95 -12.07
N THR A 63 -0.68 -14.61 -11.31
CA THR A 63 0.49 -15.48 -11.10
C THR A 63 0.67 -15.96 -9.65
N VAL A 64 0.04 -15.29 -8.69
CA VAL A 64 0.15 -15.63 -7.26
C VAL A 64 -1.22 -16.05 -6.74
N PRO A 65 -1.47 -17.36 -6.50
CA PRO A 65 -2.79 -17.90 -6.16
C PRO A 65 -3.46 -17.32 -4.91
N GLN A 66 -2.72 -16.57 -4.08
CA GLN A 66 -3.16 -16.06 -2.77
C GLN A 66 -2.66 -14.61 -2.50
N GLY A 67 -2.29 -13.85 -3.53
CA GLY A 67 -1.26 -12.80 -3.34
C GLY A 67 -1.63 -11.34 -3.55
N CYS A 68 -2.81 -10.98 -4.05
CA CYS A 68 -3.16 -9.57 -4.26
C CYS A 68 -4.61 -9.42 -4.72
N SER A 69 -5.18 -8.22 -4.56
CA SER A 69 -6.44 -7.83 -5.20
C SER A 69 -6.27 -6.51 -5.93
N SER A 70 -6.80 -6.42 -7.15
CA SER A 70 -6.99 -5.16 -7.88
C SER A 70 -8.36 -4.51 -7.57
N GLY A 71 -9.07 -5.02 -6.56
CA GLY A 71 -10.42 -4.58 -6.23
C GLY A 71 -11.41 -4.81 -7.40
N PRO A 72 -12.26 -3.84 -7.74
CA PRO A 72 -13.20 -3.96 -8.85
C PRO A 72 -12.56 -3.73 -10.24
N PHE A 73 -11.27 -3.40 -10.31
CA PHE A 73 -10.60 -3.05 -11.55
C PHE A 73 -10.12 -4.26 -12.31
N ARG A 74 -10.20 -4.17 -13.64
CA ARG A 74 -9.76 -5.24 -14.53
C ARG A 74 -8.22 -5.27 -14.58
N GLY A 75 -7.65 -6.47 -14.57
CA GLY A 75 -6.22 -6.68 -14.81
C GLY A 75 -5.34 -6.54 -13.57
N GLY A 76 -4.07 -6.91 -13.74
CA GLY A 76 -2.99 -6.73 -12.76
C GLY A 76 -1.70 -6.27 -13.43
N PHE A 77 -0.58 -6.35 -12.70
CA PHE A 77 0.75 -5.88 -13.10
C PHE A 77 1.13 -6.09 -14.58
N PHE A 78 0.87 -7.28 -15.13
CA PHE A 78 1.25 -7.63 -16.51
C PHE A 78 0.25 -7.20 -17.58
N THR A 79 -0.76 -6.41 -17.23
CA THR A 79 -1.83 -6.00 -18.14
C THR A 79 -1.99 -4.48 -18.21
N PRO A 80 -0.98 -3.74 -18.68
CA PRO A 80 -0.87 -2.27 -18.54
C PRO A 80 -1.98 -1.47 -19.22
N ARG A 81 -2.79 -2.10 -20.07
CA ARG A 81 -3.93 -1.48 -20.74
C ARG A 81 -5.18 -1.36 -19.85
N TRP A 82 -5.16 -1.93 -18.66
CA TRP A 82 -6.30 -1.94 -17.75
C TRP A 82 -5.99 -1.27 -16.42
N ASP A 83 -7.00 -0.65 -15.82
CA ASP A 83 -6.88 0.09 -14.56
C ASP A 83 -6.25 -0.71 -13.43
N GLY A 84 -6.49 -2.03 -13.33
CA GLY A 84 -5.91 -2.85 -12.27
C GLY A 84 -4.39 -3.03 -12.35
N SER A 85 -3.75 -2.55 -13.43
CA SER A 85 -2.29 -2.52 -13.57
C SER A 85 -1.66 -1.20 -13.09
N THR A 86 -2.39 -0.09 -13.15
CA THR A 86 -1.84 1.27 -12.95
C THR A 86 -2.55 2.06 -11.85
N ARG A 87 -3.80 1.72 -11.55
CA ARG A 87 -4.56 2.32 -10.45
C ARG A 87 -4.12 1.67 -9.14
N THR A 88 -3.49 2.47 -8.29
CA THR A 88 -2.94 2.04 -7.01
C THR A 88 -3.62 2.75 -5.84
N ALA A 89 -3.39 2.25 -4.63
CA ALA A 89 -3.72 3.00 -3.42
C ALA A 89 -2.84 4.25 -3.36
N ALA A 90 -3.43 5.39 -3.01
CA ALA A 90 -2.71 6.63 -2.77
C ALA A 90 -3.34 7.35 -1.57
N MET A 91 -2.51 7.79 -0.62
CA MET A 91 -2.93 8.59 0.53
C MET A 91 -1.93 9.73 0.73
N VAL A 92 -2.44 10.90 1.08
CA VAL A 92 -1.62 12.08 1.38
C VAL A 92 -2.04 12.61 2.74
N ARG A 93 -1.06 12.85 3.61
CA ARG A 93 -1.25 13.47 4.93
C ARG A 93 -0.32 14.66 5.04
N TYR A 94 -0.88 15.83 5.35
CA TYR A 94 -0.11 16.99 5.76
C TYR A 94 -0.95 17.87 6.70
N PRO A 95 -0.76 17.75 8.03
CA PRO A 95 -1.59 18.46 9.01
C PRO A 95 -1.66 19.97 8.77
N GLY A 96 -2.84 20.55 9.01
CA GLY A 96 -3.09 21.99 8.80
C GLY A 96 -3.20 22.44 7.33
N THR A 97 -2.75 21.64 6.35
CA THR A 97 -2.84 21.97 4.92
C THR A 97 -3.81 21.07 4.17
N VAL A 98 -3.68 19.75 4.33
CA VAL A 98 -4.57 18.76 3.69
C VAL A 98 -5.71 18.42 4.65
N PRO A 99 -6.99 18.61 4.28
CA PRO A 99 -8.12 18.27 5.14
C PRO A 99 -8.19 16.76 5.46
N GLU A 100 -8.45 16.44 6.73
CA GLU A 100 -8.59 15.07 7.20
C GLU A 100 -9.88 14.39 6.70
N GLY A 101 -9.82 13.08 6.45
CA GLY A 101 -11.00 12.27 6.12
C GLY A 101 -11.63 12.57 4.76
N VAL A 102 -10.96 13.35 3.91
CA VAL A 102 -11.45 13.69 2.57
C VAL A 102 -11.03 12.64 1.55
N VAL A 103 -11.99 12.20 0.74
CA VAL A 103 -11.77 11.38 -0.45
C VAL A 103 -11.94 12.25 -1.69
N THR A 104 -10.95 12.23 -2.58
CA THR A 104 -10.98 12.96 -3.85
C THR A 104 -10.98 12.00 -5.03
N GLN A 105 -11.62 12.44 -6.12
CA GLN A 105 -11.66 11.74 -7.41
C GLN A 105 -10.73 12.40 -8.45
N GLN A 106 -9.85 13.30 -8.00
CA GLN A 106 -8.83 13.89 -8.88
C GLN A 106 -7.87 12.81 -9.39
N MET A 107 -7.41 12.99 -10.62
CA MET A 107 -6.38 12.13 -11.18
C MET A 107 -5.03 12.53 -10.58
N LEU A 108 -4.28 11.52 -10.15
CA LEU A 108 -2.93 11.65 -9.62
C LEU A 108 -2.04 10.62 -10.33
N SER A 109 -0.84 11.07 -10.70
CA SER A 109 0.26 10.27 -11.22
C SER A 109 1.45 10.37 -10.27
N ALA A 110 2.32 9.36 -10.25
CA ALA A 110 3.59 9.43 -9.52
C ALA A 110 4.55 10.54 -10.04
N HIS A 111 4.22 11.16 -11.17
CA HIS A 111 4.97 12.29 -11.75
C HIS A 111 4.47 13.67 -11.32
N ASP A 112 3.32 13.75 -10.64
CA ASP A 112 2.78 14.99 -10.09
C ASP A 112 3.47 15.34 -8.76
#